data_AF-A0A8C3T2H9-F1
#
_entry.id   AF-A0A8C3T2H9-F1
#
_cell.length_a   1.000
_cell.length_b   1.000
_cell.length_c   1.000
_cell.angle_alpha   90.00
_cell.angle_beta   90.00
_cell.angle_gamma   90.00
#
_symmetry.space_group_name_H-M   'P 1'
#
loop_
_entity.id
_entity.type
_entity.pdbx_description
1 polymer ?
#
loop_
_entity_poly.entity_id
_entity_poly.type
_entity_poly.pdbx_seq_one_letter_code
_entity_poly.pdbx_strand_id
1 'polypeptide(L)'
;SLPRPKRRLVAAPPARSALAVGGRPRRWRKAGRRRALPGRVSESERGCIAPARPGRFLTGSVSAGAAVALVKRGADPGELVALAQQVQQADEFIRANACNRLTVIAEQIRYLQEQARKVLDEANRDADLHHVACNIVKKPGNIYYLYRRESGQRYFSILSPKEWGTSCPHEFLGAYKLQHDMSWTSSENIEKRDAEISILDKLLSQQAVLPQCTEPNFQGLTK
;
A
#
# COMPACT_ATOMS: atom_id res chain seq x y z
N SER A 1 10.76 63.07 61.38
CA SER A 1 11.94 62.93 60.50
C SER A 1 12.90 61.93 61.09
N LEU A 2 12.81 60.67 60.67
CA LEU A 2 13.66 59.55 61.12
C LEU A 2 14.27 58.90 59.88
N PRO A 3 15.58 58.56 59.87
CA PRO A 3 16.27 58.13 58.66
C PRO A 3 16.09 56.63 58.38
N ARG A 4 15.88 56.31 57.09
CA ARG A 4 15.83 54.95 56.54
C ARG A 4 17.23 54.30 56.55
N PRO A 5 17.37 53.01 56.93
CA PRO A 5 18.60 52.28 56.68
C PRO A 5 18.65 51.68 55.27
N LYS A 6 19.87 51.68 54.72
CA LYS A 6 20.26 51.38 53.34
C LYS A 6 20.15 49.88 53.00
N ARG A 7 19.74 49.61 51.76
CA ARG A 7 19.73 48.29 51.10
C ARG A 7 21.12 47.63 51.16
N ARG A 8 21.20 46.41 51.69
CA ARG A 8 22.34 45.50 51.52
C ARG A 8 22.19 44.78 50.18
N LEU A 9 23.11 45.02 49.25
CA LEU A 9 23.37 44.13 48.11
C LEU A 9 23.85 42.79 48.68
N VAL A 10 23.18 41.68 48.34
CA VAL A 10 23.69 40.34 48.55
C VAL A 10 24.26 39.85 47.22
N ALA A 11 25.54 39.52 47.27
CA ALA A 11 26.36 39.05 46.17
C ALA A 11 25.94 37.65 45.68
N ALA A 12 26.04 37.44 44.37
CA ALA A 12 25.92 36.15 43.71
C ALA A 12 27.13 35.24 44.05
N PRO A 13 26.96 33.93 44.25
CA PRO A 13 28.07 32.98 44.33
C PRO A 13 28.54 32.53 42.92
N PRO A 14 29.83 32.15 42.78
CA PRO A 14 30.49 31.97 41.50
C PRO A 14 30.29 30.58 40.86
N ALA A 15 30.51 30.57 39.54
CA ALA A 15 30.66 29.39 38.70
C ALA A 15 31.72 28.41 39.24
N ARG A 16 31.40 27.11 39.25
CA ARG A 16 32.36 26.03 39.45
C ARG A 16 32.61 25.29 38.15
N SER A 17 33.89 25.26 37.80
CA SER A 17 34.49 24.60 36.65
C SER A 17 34.47 23.07 36.75
N ALA A 18 34.30 22.46 35.57
CA ALA A 18 34.97 21.28 35.04
C ALA A 18 35.54 20.24 36.02
N LEU A 19 34.94 19.04 35.99
CA LEU A 19 35.68 17.78 36.12
C LEU A 19 35.49 16.98 34.83
N ALA A 20 36.57 16.93 34.06
CA ALA A 20 36.75 16.00 32.96
C ALA A 20 37.07 14.62 33.54
N VAL A 21 36.27 13.61 33.20
CA VAL A 21 36.67 12.21 33.28
C VAL A 21 36.50 11.62 31.89
N GLY A 22 37.64 11.25 31.31
CA GLY A 22 37.75 10.69 29.97
C GLY A 22 37.15 9.29 29.88
N GLY A 23 36.23 9.13 28.93
CA GLY A 23 35.78 7.84 28.40
C GLY A 23 36.05 7.82 26.89
N ARG A 24 36.99 7.00 26.46
CA ARG A 24 37.48 6.84 25.08
C ARG A 24 36.31 6.65 24.08
N PRO A 25 36.30 7.32 22.92
CA PRO A 25 35.31 7.03 21.88
C PRO A 25 35.61 5.68 21.23
N ARG A 26 34.61 4.78 21.22
CA ARG A 26 34.65 3.56 20.42
C ARG A 26 34.72 3.94 18.95
N ARG A 27 35.90 3.72 18.37
CA ARG A 27 36.26 3.89 16.97
C ARG A 27 35.41 2.95 16.11
N TRP A 28 34.28 3.44 15.58
CA TRP A 28 33.58 2.76 14.50
C TRP A 28 34.46 2.85 13.25
N ARG A 29 35.04 1.71 12.84
CA ARG A 29 35.69 1.58 11.53
C ARG A 29 34.65 1.91 10.46
N LYS A 30 34.82 3.01 9.73
CA LYS A 30 34.15 3.20 8.46
C LYS A 30 34.61 2.09 7.51
N ALA A 31 33.74 1.13 7.25
CA ALA A 31 33.89 0.26 6.09
C ALA A 31 33.73 1.13 4.84
N GLY A 32 34.85 1.43 4.18
CA GLY A 32 34.87 2.09 2.89
C GLY A 32 34.23 1.19 1.84
N ARG A 33 32.95 1.43 1.53
CA ARG A 33 32.41 1.04 0.23
C ARG A 33 32.89 2.08 -0.77
N ARG A 34 33.78 1.65 -1.65
CA ARG A 34 34.18 2.39 -2.85
C ARG A 34 32.92 2.85 -3.58
N ARG A 35 32.79 4.15 -3.83
CA ARG A 35 31.86 4.68 -4.84
C ARG A 35 32.31 4.12 -6.18
N ALA A 36 31.56 3.17 -6.72
CA ALA A 36 31.57 2.93 -8.15
C ALA A 36 30.89 4.13 -8.81
N LEU A 37 31.56 4.73 -9.80
CA LEU A 37 30.92 5.67 -10.71
C LEU A 37 29.74 4.96 -11.39
N PRO A 38 28.58 5.62 -11.60
CA PRO A 38 27.65 5.14 -12.61
C PRO A 38 28.31 5.36 -13.97
N GLY A 39 28.82 4.27 -14.54
CA GLY A 39 29.13 4.18 -15.96
C GLY A 39 27.89 4.56 -16.77
N ARG A 40 28.12 5.38 -17.78
CA ARG A 40 27.20 5.73 -18.85
C ARG A 40 26.50 4.45 -19.36
N VAL A 41 25.23 4.26 -19.01
CA VAL A 41 24.42 3.16 -19.54
C VAL A 41 24.02 3.54 -20.95
N SER A 42 24.64 2.87 -21.92
CA SER A 42 24.26 2.90 -23.31
C SER A 42 22.81 2.47 -23.45
N GLU A 43 22.04 3.30 -24.13
CA GLU A 43 20.64 3.16 -24.46
C GLU A 43 20.47 2.04 -25.50
N SER A 44 20.39 0.78 -25.05
CA SER A 44 20.09 -0.37 -25.90
C SER A 44 19.78 -1.59 -25.05
N GLU A 45 18.60 -1.61 -24.44
CA GLU A 45 17.90 -2.85 -24.09
C GLU A 45 16.45 -2.50 -23.73
N ARG A 46 15.67 -2.16 -24.76
CA ARG A 46 14.24 -2.45 -24.74
C ARG A 46 14.14 -3.96 -24.64
N GLY A 47 13.92 -4.46 -23.43
CA GLY A 47 13.61 -5.86 -23.18
C GLY A 47 12.39 -6.23 -24.02
N CYS A 48 12.64 -6.83 -25.16
CA CYS A 48 11.64 -7.60 -25.87
C CYS A 48 11.21 -8.68 -24.89
N ILE A 49 10.01 -8.55 -24.33
CA ILE A 49 9.29 -9.69 -23.77
C ILE A 49 9.20 -10.66 -24.96
N ALA A 50 10.08 -11.67 -24.97
CA ALA A 50 10.00 -12.74 -25.95
C ALA A 50 8.57 -13.28 -25.88
N PRO A 51 7.87 -13.43 -27.01
CA PRO A 51 6.57 -14.06 -26.97
C PRO A 51 6.79 -15.44 -26.36
N ALA A 52 6.17 -15.69 -25.21
CA ALA A 52 6.08 -17.01 -24.65
C ALA A 52 5.70 -17.94 -25.81
N ARG A 53 6.55 -18.95 -26.06
CA ARG A 53 6.28 -19.99 -27.05
C ARG A 53 4.80 -20.34 -26.93
N PRO A 54 4.00 -20.32 -28.02
CA PRO A 54 2.61 -20.67 -27.91
C PRO A 54 2.59 -22.08 -27.32
N GLY A 55 2.21 -22.15 -26.04
CA GLY A 55 1.90 -23.40 -25.38
C GLY A 55 0.93 -24.09 -26.31
N ARG A 56 1.29 -25.31 -26.71
CA ARG A 56 0.58 -26.13 -27.68
C ARG A 56 -0.87 -26.20 -27.22
N PHE A 57 -1.68 -25.24 -27.67
CA PHE A 57 -3.11 -25.23 -27.47
C PHE A 57 -3.53 -26.53 -28.11
N LEU A 58 -4.13 -27.40 -27.31
CA LEU A 58 -4.73 -28.63 -27.80
C LEU A 58 -5.73 -28.18 -28.87
N THR A 59 -5.32 -28.23 -30.13
CA THR A 59 -6.22 -28.11 -31.26
C THR A 59 -7.17 -29.28 -31.07
N GLY A 60 -8.35 -29.00 -30.51
CA GLY A 60 -9.41 -29.98 -30.39
C GLY A 60 -9.65 -30.52 -31.80
N SER A 61 -9.22 -31.76 -32.01
CA SER A 61 -9.31 -32.50 -33.27
C SER A 61 -10.77 -32.89 -33.52
N VAL A 62 -11.67 -31.92 -33.62
CA VAL A 62 -13.09 -32.16 -33.89
C VAL A 62 -13.45 -32.08 -35.38
N SER A 63 -12.61 -31.49 -36.24
CA SER A 63 -12.96 -31.27 -37.65
C SER A 63 -12.34 -32.28 -38.64
N ALA A 64 -11.22 -32.91 -38.30
CA ALA A 64 -10.56 -33.85 -39.22
C ALA A 64 -11.45 -35.06 -39.53
N GLY A 65 -12.19 -35.58 -38.55
CA GLY A 65 -13.08 -36.73 -38.74
C GLY A 65 -14.30 -36.45 -39.63
N ALA A 66 -14.92 -35.27 -39.49
CA ALA A 66 -16.10 -34.89 -40.27
C ALA A 66 -15.75 -34.59 -41.74
N ALA A 67 -14.66 -33.84 -41.96
CA ALA A 67 -14.17 -33.56 -43.32
C ALA A 67 -13.74 -34.85 -44.03
N VAL A 68 -13.05 -35.77 -43.34
CA VAL A 68 -12.66 -37.08 -43.90
C VAL A 68 -13.88 -37.95 -44.23
N ALA A 69 -14.95 -37.88 -43.43
CA ALA A 69 -16.20 -38.61 -43.70
C ALA A 69 -16.96 -38.05 -44.93
N LEU A 70 -16.97 -36.74 -45.12
CA LEU A 70 -17.57 -36.08 -46.30
C LEU A 70 -16.80 -36.40 -47.59
N VAL A 71 -15.46 -36.32 -47.56
CA VAL A 71 -14.62 -36.70 -48.70
C VAL A 71 -14.82 -38.16 -49.09
N LYS A 72 -14.90 -39.08 -48.12
CA LYS A 72 -15.17 -40.51 -48.38
C LYS A 72 -16.55 -40.79 -48.97
N ARG A 73 -17.51 -39.87 -48.80
CA ARG A 73 -18.87 -39.97 -49.33
C ARG A 73 -19.06 -39.28 -50.69
N GLY A 74 -18.00 -38.74 -51.28
CA GLY A 74 -18.07 -38.02 -52.54
C GLY A 74 -18.82 -36.69 -52.42
N ALA A 75 -18.70 -36.01 -51.28
CA ALA A 75 -19.29 -34.69 -51.06
C ALA A 75 -18.86 -33.71 -52.15
N ASP A 76 -19.76 -32.78 -52.49
CA ASP A 76 -19.47 -31.76 -53.47
C ASP A 76 -18.36 -30.81 -52.94
N PRO A 77 -17.56 -30.21 -53.83
CA PRO A 77 -16.54 -29.26 -53.41
C PRO A 77 -17.11 -28.07 -52.62
N GLY A 78 -18.39 -27.73 -52.84
CA GLY A 78 -19.11 -26.67 -52.15
C GLY A 78 -19.29 -26.94 -50.65
N GLU A 79 -19.77 -28.14 -50.27
CA GLU A 79 -19.95 -28.52 -48.85
C GLU A 79 -18.63 -28.57 -48.09
N LEU A 80 -17.55 -29.04 -48.72
CA LEU A 80 -16.23 -29.08 -48.09
C LEU A 80 -15.71 -27.66 -47.78
N VAL A 81 -15.90 -26.73 -48.70
CA VAL A 81 -15.55 -25.32 -48.50
C VAL A 81 -16.43 -24.67 -47.43
N ALA A 82 -17.74 -24.94 -47.44
CA ALA A 82 -18.66 -24.44 -46.42
C ALA A 82 -18.30 -24.95 -45.01
N LEU A 83 -17.96 -26.23 -44.87
CA LEU A 83 -17.50 -26.79 -43.61
C LEU A 83 -16.18 -26.15 -43.14
N ALA A 84 -15.22 -25.97 -44.06
CA ALA A 84 -13.95 -25.31 -43.72
C ALA A 84 -14.18 -23.87 -43.23
N GLN A 85 -15.07 -23.12 -43.89
CA GLN A 85 -15.46 -21.78 -43.46
C GLN A 85 -16.13 -21.78 -42.08
N GLN A 86 -17.00 -22.75 -41.79
CA GLN A 86 -17.67 -22.87 -40.50
C GLN A 86 -16.69 -23.19 -39.36
N VAL A 87 -15.75 -24.11 -39.60
CA VAL A 87 -14.70 -24.44 -38.62
C VAL A 87 -13.82 -23.22 -38.36
N GLN A 88 -13.42 -22.50 -39.40
CA GLN A 88 -12.65 -21.27 -39.26
C GLN A 88 -13.40 -20.22 -38.42
N GLN A 89 -14.69 -19.98 -38.71
CA GLN A 89 -15.51 -19.05 -37.92
C GLN A 89 -15.62 -19.49 -36.46
N ALA A 90 -15.81 -20.79 -36.20
CA ALA A 90 -15.86 -21.31 -34.83
C ALA A 90 -14.55 -21.06 -34.06
N ASP A 91 -13.40 -21.26 -34.70
CA ASP A 91 -12.09 -20.99 -34.11
C ASP A 91 -11.90 -19.49 -33.81
N GLU A 92 -12.38 -18.61 -34.70
CA GLU A 92 -12.37 -17.16 -34.48
C GLU A 92 -13.24 -16.77 -33.28
N PHE A 93 -14.45 -17.34 -33.14
CA PHE A 93 -15.31 -17.10 -31.98
C PHE A 93 -14.71 -17.62 -30.68
N ILE A 94 -14.11 -18.81 -30.68
CA ILE A 94 -13.45 -19.37 -29.50
C ILE A 94 -12.29 -18.47 -29.07
N ARG A 95 -11.49 -18.01 -30.02
CA ARG A 95 -10.39 -17.07 -29.75
C ARG A 95 -10.91 -15.76 -29.18
N ALA A 96 -11.92 -15.15 -29.79
CA ALA A 96 -12.50 -13.90 -29.32
C ALA A 96 -13.06 -14.04 -27.90
N ASN A 97 -13.79 -15.12 -27.62
CA ASN A 97 -14.33 -15.39 -26.30
C ASN A 97 -13.22 -15.61 -25.25
N ALA A 98 -12.18 -16.39 -25.59
CA ALA A 98 -11.03 -16.60 -24.72
C ALA A 98 -10.33 -15.27 -24.40
N CYS A 99 -10.08 -14.43 -25.41
CA CYS A 99 -9.48 -13.11 -25.22
C CYS A 99 -10.35 -12.24 -24.30
N ASN A 100 -11.66 -12.17 -24.51
CA ASN A 100 -12.56 -11.38 -23.67
C ASN A 100 -12.51 -11.82 -22.20
N ARG A 101 -12.51 -13.13 -21.93
CA ARG A 101 -12.42 -13.66 -20.56
C ARG A 101 -11.04 -13.39 -19.93
N LEU A 102 -9.97 -13.53 -20.69
CA LEU A 102 -8.62 -13.22 -20.23
C LEU A 102 -8.44 -11.73 -19.92
N THR A 103 -9.07 -10.84 -20.68
CA THR A 103 -9.08 -9.39 -20.39
C THR A 103 -9.70 -9.10 -19.03
N VAL A 104 -10.86 -9.69 -18.70
CA VAL A 104 -11.51 -9.53 -17.39
C VAL A 104 -10.61 -10.03 -16.26
N ILE A 105 -9.98 -11.19 -16.43
CA ILE A 105 -9.05 -11.75 -15.43
C ILE A 105 -7.85 -10.81 -15.24
N ALA A 106 -7.28 -10.29 -16.34
CA ALA A 106 -6.16 -9.36 -16.28
C ALA A 106 -6.53 -8.07 -15.53
N GLU A 107 -7.73 -7.52 -15.75
CA GLU A 107 -8.24 -6.36 -15.01
C GLU A 107 -8.39 -6.65 -13.51
N GLN A 108 -8.93 -7.82 -13.15
CA GLN A 108 -9.05 -8.24 -11.76
C GLN A 108 -7.68 -8.39 -11.10
N ILE A 109 -6.70 -9.00 -11.77
CA ILE A 109 -5.32 -9.11 -11.25
C ILE A 109 -4.73 -7.72 -11.01
N ARG A 110 -4.88 -6.79 -11.96
CA ARG A 110 -4.41 -5.42 -11.81
C ARG A 110 -5.06 -4.71 -10.63
N TYR A 111 -6.38 -4.89 -10.46
CA TYR A 111 -7.10 -4.35 -9.32
C TYR A 111 -6.54 -4.90 -8.00
N LEU A 112 -6.36 -6.22 -7.88
CA LEU A 112 -5.80 -6.85 -6.68
C LEU A 112 -4.38 -6.39 -6.38
N GLN A 113 -3.53 -6.22 -7.40
CA GLN A 113 -2.18 -5.67 -7.24
C GLN A 113 -2.21 -4.24 -6.67
N GLU A 114 -3.11 -3.40 -7.18
CA GLU A 114 -3.28 -2.04 -6.68
C GLU A 114 -3.84 -2.00 -5.25
N GLN A 115 -4.76 -2.90 -4.90
CA GLN A 115 -5.21 -3.06 -3.52
C GLN A 115 -4.08 -3.47 -2.58
N ALA A 116 -3.27 -4.46 -2.97
CA ALA A 116 -2.12 -4.90 -2.18
C ALA A 116 -1.10 -3.76 -1.99
N ARG A 117 -0.84 -2.96 -3.03
CA ARG A 117 0.02 -1.77 -2.93
C ARG A 117 -0.50 -0.78 -1.90
N LYS A 118 -1.80 -0.46 -1.94
CA LYS A 118 -2.42 0.47 -0.97
C LYS A 118 -2.31 -0.02 0.46
N VAL A 119 -2.56 -1.31 0.70
CA VAL A 119 -2.43 -1.91 2.04
C VAL A 119 -0.99 -1.78 2.57
N LEU A 120 0.01 -2.01 1.72
CA LEU A 120 1.42 -1.86 2.10
C LEU A 120 1.78 -0.40 2.39
N ASP A 121 1.31 0.54 1.56
CA ASP A 121 1.54 1.97 1.76
C ASP A 121 0.90 2.46 3.07
N GLU A 122 -0.33 2.01 3.37
CA GLU A 122 -1.04 2.29 4.62
C GLU A 122 -0.30 1.71 5.83
N ALA A 123 0.13 0.44 5.76
CA ALA A 123 0.87 -0.20 6.85
C ALA A 123 2.22 0.49 7.10
N ASN A 124 2.95 0.87 6.06
CA ASN A 124 4.20 1.62 6.18
C ASN A 124 3.97 2.99 6.83
N ARG A 125 2.96 3.72 6.37
CA ARG A 125 2.58 5.02 6.95
C ARG A 125 2.20 4.89 8.42
N ASP A 126 1.39 3.89 8.76
CA ASP A 126 0.96 3.65 10.14
C ASP A 126 2.14 3.27 11.03
N ALA A 127 3.05 2.42 10.54
CA ALA A 127 4.29 2.10 11.23
C ALA A 127 5.13 3.36 11.47
N ASP A 128 5.34 4.19 10.45
CA ASP A 128 6.09 5.44 10.57
C ASP A 128 5.49 6.36 11.65
N LEU A 129 4.17 6.54 11.66
CA LEU A 129 3.48 7.36 12.68
C LEU A 129 3.56 6.72 14.08
N HIS A 130 3.50 5.39 14.18
CA HIS A 130 3.71 4.71 15.46
C HIS A 130 5.12 4.95 16.03
N HIS A 131 6.14 5.04 15.17
CA HIS A 131 7.53 5.31 15.58
C HIS A 131 7.82 6.80 15.87
N VAL A 132 6.96 7.73 15.47
CA VAL A 132 7.11 9.15 15.80
C VAL A 132 7.15 9.34 17.32
N ALA A 133 8.11 10.15 17.77
CA ALA A 133 8.32 10.47 19.19
C ALA A 133 7.06 11.08 19.81
N CYS A 134 6.72 10.61 21.01
CA CYS A 134 5.54 11.05 21.72
C CYS A 134 5.86 11.07 23.21
N ASN A 135 5.62 12.21 23.87
CA ASN A 135 5.81 12.34 25.33
C ASN A 135 4.66 11.71 26.14
N ILE A 136 3.62 11.24 25.46
CA ILE A 136 2.37 10.75 26.03
C ILE A 136 2.03 9.39 25.45
N VAL A 137 1.28 8.59 26.21
CA VAL A 137 0.76 7.32 25.73
C VAL A 137 -0.32 7.57 24.68
N LYS A 138 -0.17 6.91 23.53
CA LYS A 138 -1.13 6.95 22.43
C LYS A 138 -2.37 6.14 22.82
N LYS A 139 -3.54 6.78 22.81
CA LYS A 139 -4.84 6.20 23.16
C LYS A 139 -5.75 6.26 21.93
N PRO A 140 -6.39 5.14 21.56
CA PRO A 140 -7.39 5.14 20.49
C PRO A 140 -8.51 6.14 20.74
N GLY A 141 -9.10 6.65 19.66
CA GLY A 141 -10.15 7.66 19.66
C GLY A 141 -9.64 9.11 19.70
N ASN A 142 -8.39 9.33 20.10
CA ASN A 142 -7.82 10.67 20.21
C ASN A 142 -7.18 11.16 18.91
N ILE A 143 -7.19 12.48 18.74
CA ILE A 143 -6.50 13.18 17.66
C ILE A 143 -5.13 13.64 18.16
N TYR A 144 -4.11 13.39 17.36
CA TYR A 144 -2.74 13.77 17.60
C TYR A 144 -2.25 14.69 16.48
N TYR A 145 -1.55 15.75 16.86
CA TYR A 145 -1.02 16.75 15.95
C TYR A 145 0.48 16.53 15.80
N LEU A 146 0.92 16.34 14.56
CA LEU A 146 2.29 16.06 14.17
C LEU A 146 3.02 17.38 13.92
N TYR A 147 4.16 17.57 14.59
CA TYR A 147 5.03 18.73 14.44
C TYR A 147 6.46 18.34 14.11
N ARG A 148 7.21 19.28 13.53
CA ARG A 148 8.65 19.19 13.29
C ARG A 148 9.39 20.28 14.07
N ARG A 149 10.36 19.86 14.89
CA ARG A 149 11.28 20.78 15.57
C ARG A 149 12.31 21.33 14.58
N GLU A 150 12.97 22.43 14.96
CA GLU A 150 14.09 22.99 14.20
C GLU A 150 15.24 21.98 14.00
N SER A 151 15.40 21.02 14.93
CA SER A 151 16.35 19.90 14.82
C SER A 151 15.98 18.89 13.72
N GLY A 152 14.81 19.01 13.11
CA GLY A 152 14.26 18.06 12.13
C GLY A 152 13.50 16.88 12.74
N GLN A 153 13.50 16.74 14.08
CA GLN A 153 12.78 15.65 14.75
C GLN A 153 11.25 15.85 14.66
N ARG A 154 10.55 14.83 14.17
CA ARG A 154 9.08 14.74 14.18
C ARG A 154 8.59 14.26 15.54
N TYR A 155 7.54 14.88 16.07
CA TYR A 155 6.91 14.47 17.32
C TYR A 155 5.41 14.75 17.34
N PHE A 156 4.66 13.99 18.13
CA PHE A 156 3.23 14.17 18.33
C PHE A 156 2.92 14.99 19.59
N SER A 157 1.85 15.79 19.50
CA SER A 157 1.22 16.53 20.62
C SER A 157 -0.29 16.29 20.63
N ILE A 158 -0.93 16.45 21.78
CA ILE A 158 -2.42 16.55 21.88
C ILE A 158 -2.89 17.95 21.47
N LEU A 159 -2.04 18.96 21.63
CA LEU A 159 -2.43 20.35 21.40
C LEU A 159 -2.43 20.69 19.91
N SER A 160 -3.52 21.29 19.45
CA SER A 160 -3.68 21.74 18.06
C SER A 160 -2.91 23.04 17.78
N PRO A 161 -2.61 23.37 16.50
CA PRO A 161 -1.94 24.64 16.17
C PRO A 161 -2.71 25.88 16.67
N LYS A 162 -4.04 25.78 16.76
CA LYS A 162 -4.91 26.85 17.27
C LYS A 162 -4.75 27.03 18.78
N GLU A 163 -4.62 25.93 19.53
CA GLU A 163 -4.45 25.93 20.99
C GLU A 163 -3.05 26.37 21.40
N TRP A 164 -2.03 26.05 20.60
CA TRP A 164 -0.67 26.55 20.82
C TRP A 164 -0.56 28.07 20.68
N GLY A 165 -1.44 28.71 19.89
CA GLY A 165 -1.40 30.13 19.59
C GLY A 165 -0.03 30.58 19.06
N THR A 166 0.39 31.79 19.43
CA THR A 166 1.69 32.38 19.05
C THR A 166 2.89 31.66 19.69
N SER A 167 2.65 30.73 20.61
CA SER A 167 3.69 30.01 21.33
C SER A 167 4.09 28.69 20.65
N CYS A 168 3.52 28.35 19.48
CA CYS A 168 3.97 27.20 18.70
C CYS A 168 5.31 27.53 18.03
N PRO A 169 6.45 26.99 18.48
CA PRO A 169 7.74 27.26 17.86
C PRO A 169 8.03 26.32 16.70
N HIS A 170 7.15 25.32 16.47
CA HIS A 170 7.42 24.18 15.62
C HIS A 170 6.46 24.14 14.44
N GLU A 171 6.95 23.63 13.32
CA GLU A 171 6.20 23.52 12.07
C GLU A 171 5.14 22.43 12.19
N PHE A 172 3.91 22.77 11.82
CA PHE A 172 2.80 21.82 11.79
C PHE A 172 2.82 21.00 10.50
N LEU A 173 2.80 19.67 10.64
CA LEU A 173 2.83 18.73 9.51
C LEU A 173 1.46 18.11 9.20
N GLY A 174 0.61 17.94 10.21
CA GLY A 174 -0.70 17.33 10.00
C GLY A 174 -1.35 16.85 11.30
N ALA A 175 -2.63 16.51 11.23
CA ALA A 175 -3.39 15.96 12.35
C ALA A 175 -3.90 14.56 11.99
N TYR A 176 -3.85 13.64 12.96
CA TYR A 176 -4.19 12.23 12.75
C TYR A 176 -4.97 11.70 13.94
N LYS A 177 -6.10 11.04 13.68
CA LYS A 177 -6.85 10.28 14.69
C LYS A 177 -6.29 8.87 14.77
N LEU A 178 -5.99 8.40 15.97
CA LEU A 178 -5.67 7.00 16.21
C LEU A 178 -6.98 6.22 16.34
N GLN A 179 -7.21 5.29 15.44
CA GLN A 179 -8.42 4.46 15.43
C GLN A 179 -8.32 3.31 16.44
N HIS A 180 -9.46 2.65 16.72
CA HIS A 180 -9.55 1.52 17.65
C HIS A 180 -8.79 0.28 17.19
N ASP A 181 -8.61 0.11 15.87
CA ASP A 181 -7.78 -0.92 15.26
C ASP A 181 -6.29 -0.56 15.20
N MET A 182 -5.89 0.54 15.87
CA MET A 182 -4.53 1.09 15.87
C MET A 182 -4.05 1.66 14.52
N SER A 183 -4.93 1.80 13.52
CA SER A 183 -4.63 2.52 12.29
C SER A 183 -4.68 4.04 12.50
N TRP A 184 -3.97 4.79 11.65
CA TRP A 184 -4.03 6.25 11.69
C TRP A 184 -4.89 6.79 10.56
N THR A 185 -5.83 7.68 10.89
CA THR A 185 -6.65 8.40 9.91
C THR A 185 -6.27 9.87 9.91
N SER A 186 -5.92 10.42 8.74
CA SER A 186 -5.67 11.86 8.56
C SER A 186 -6.92 12.68 8.91
N SER A 187 -6.75 13.88 9.45
CA SER A 187 -7.85 14.77 9.86
C SER A 187 -8.89 15.02 8.79
N GLU A 188 -8.46 15.09 7.53
CA GLU A 188 -9.33 15.29 6.36
C GLU A 188 -10.28 14.10 6.13
N ASN A 189 -9.89 12.91 6.56
CA ASN A 189 -10.63 11.66 6.31
C ASN A 189 -11.35 11.14 7.57
N ILE A 190 -11.24 11.81 8.72
CA ILE A 190 -11.84 11.33 9.98
C ILE A 190 -13.34 11.15 9.82
N GLU A 191 -14.06 12.17 9.35
CA GLU A 191 -15.52 12.15 9.25
C GLU A 191 -16.00 11.04 8.32
N LYS A 192 -15.36 10.90 7.17
CA LYS A 192 -15.67 9.85 6.19
C LYS A 192 -15.45 8.46 6.79
N ARG A 193 -14.29 8.24 7.43
CA ARG A 193 -13.93 6.96 8.05
C ARG A 193 -14.89 6.61 9.19
N ASP A 194 -15.21 7.58 10.05
CA ASP A 194 -16.14 7.40 11.16
C ASP A 194 -17.57 7.08 10.65
N ALA A 195 -18.01 7.72 9.55
CA ALA A 195 -19.29 7.41 8.91
C ALA A 195 -19.31 5.99 8.32
N GLU A 196 -18.25 5.58 7.62
CA GLU A 196 -18.10 4.21 7.09
C GLU A 196 -18.15 3.18 8.21
N ILE A 197 -17.38 3.37 9.29
CA ILE A 197 -17.39 2.50 10.47
C ILE A 197 -18.78 2.45 11.09
N SER A 198 -19.45 3.60 11.25
CA SER A 198 -20.80 3.66 11.81
C SER A 198 -21.85 2.91 10.97
N ILE A 199 -21.69 2.89 9.64
CA ILE A 199 -22.55 2.10 8.76
C ILE A 199 -22.25 0.61 8.95
N LEU A 200 -20.97 0.22 8.99
CA LEU A 200 -20.55 -1.17 9.20
C LEU A 200 -21.02 -1.71 10.56
N ASP A 201 -20.88 -0.93 11.63
CA ASP A 201 -21.37 -1.30 12.96
C ASP A 201 -22.88 -1.54 12.97
N LYS A 202 -23.64 -0.69 12.26
CA LYS A 202 -25.09 -0.87 12.09
C LYS A 202 -25.41 -2.18 11.37
N LEU A 203 -24.66 -2.53 10.32
CA LEU A 203 -24.87 -3.77 9.57
C LEU A 203 -24.51 -5.01 10.39
N LEU A 204 -23.38 -4.97 11.11
CA LEU A 204 -22.95 -6.06 12.01
C LEU A 204 -23.95 -6.28 13.14
N SER A 205 -24.51 -5.20 13.70
CA SER A 205 -25.53 -5.28 14.75
C SER A 205 -26.85 -5.88 14.25
N GLN A 206 -27.13 -5.78 12.94
CA GLN A 206 -28.34 -6.35 12.32
C GLN A 206 -28.16 -7.81 11.88
N GLN A 207 -26.93 -8.25 11.56
CA GLN A 207 -26.63 -9.64 11.20
C GLN A 207 -26.34 -10.49 12.43
N ALA A 208 -27.39 -11.02 13.05
CA ALA A 208 -27.31 -12.27 13.77
C ALA A 208 -27.48 -13.44 12.78
N VAL A 209 -26.43 -14.26 12.67
CA VAL A 209 -26.35 -15.58 12.01
C VAL A 209 -26.41 -15.61 10.47
N LEU A 210 -25.23 -15.57 9.84
CA LEU A 210 -25.04 -16.23 8.55
C LEU A 210 -24.59 -17.69 8.79
N PRO A 211 -25.10 -18.68 8.05
CA PRO A 211 -24.61 -20.05 8.14
C PRO A 211 -23.12 -20.11 7.82
N GLN A 212 -22.37 -20.94 8.55
CA GLN A 212 -20.94 -21.14 8.35
C GLN A 212 -20.70 -21.72 6.95
N CYS A 213 -20.31 -20.88 5.99
CA CYS A 213 -19.80 -21.33 4.70
C CYS A 213 -18.37 -21.84 4.92
N THR A 214 -18.24 -23.06 5.42
CA THR A 214 -16.96 -23.77 5.43
C THR A 214 -16.68 -24.21 4.00
N GLU A 215 -15.58 -23.69 3.45
CA GLU A 215 -14.99 -23.97 2.14
C GLU A 215 -15.62 -23.30 0.89
N PRO A 216 -14.79 -22.79 -0.05
CA PRO A 216 -15.25 -22.51 -1.40
C PRO A 216 -15.68 -23.82 -2.06
N ASN A 217 -16.96 -23.90 -2.43
CA ASN A 217 -17.52 -25.07 -3.07
C ASN A 217 -16.93 -25.26 -4.49
N PHE A 218 -15.93 -26.14 -4.62
CA PHE A 218 -15.33 -26.54 -5.91
C PHE A 218 -16.05 -27.72 -6.59
N GLN A 219 -17.22 -28.17 -6.09
CA GLN A 219 -17.94 -29.36 -6.59
C GLN A 219 -18.40 -29.25 -8.05
N GLY A 220 -18.29 -28.08 -8.68
CA GLY A 220 -18.59 -27.86 -10.09
C GLY A 220 -17.40 -27.99 -11.07
N LEU A 221 -16.17 -28.20 -10.59
CA LEU A 221 -14.96 -28.21 -11.44
C LEU A 221 -14.50 -29.60 -11.88
N THR A 222 -15.16 -30.68 -11.44
CA THR A 222 -14.75 -32.06 -11.71
C THR A 222 -15.82 -32.89 -12.43
N LYS A 223 -16.60 -32.29 -13.33
CA LYS A 223 -17.50 -33.02 -14.23
C LYS A 223 -17.18 -32.72 -15.68
#